data_AF-A0A5B7ITZ3-F1
#
_entry.id   AF-A0A5B7ITZ3-F1
#
_cell.length_a   1.000
_cell.length_b   1.000
_cell.length_c   1.000
_cell.angle_alpha   90.00
_cell.angle_beta   90.00
_cell.angle_gamma   90.00
#
_symmetry.space_group_name_H-M   'P 1'
#
loop_
_entity.id
_entity.type
_entity.pdbx_description
1 polymer ?
#
loop_
_entity_poly.entity_id
_entity_poly.type
_entity_poly.pdbx_seq_one_letter_code
_entity_poly.pdbx_strand_id
1 'polypeptide(L)' 'MEVVEGSYSYQLWHNTPVPIFLRFYIYNLTNSKDFSAGAKAVLQEVGPYVYR' A
#
# COMPACT_ATOMS: atom_id res chain seq x y z
N MET A 1 -11.56 -25.72 -8.12
CA MET A 1 -10.35 -25.46 -8.93
C MET A 1 -9.16 -25.81 -8.06
N GLU A 2 -8.39 -26.82 -8.44
CA GLU A 2 -7.20 -27.23 -7.68
C GLU A 2 -5.95 -26.57 -8.27
N VAL A 3 -5.05 -26.14 -7.37
CA VAL A 3 -3.76 -25.56 -7.72
C VAL A 3 -2.74 -26.67 -7.64
N VAL A 4 -2.55 -27.36 -8.75
CA VAL A 4 -1.63 -28.47 -8.92
C VAL A 4 -0.73 -28.18 -10.12
N GLU A 5 0.49 -28.71 -10.08
CA GLU A 5 1.48 -28.48 -11.14
C GLU A 5 0.94 -28.90 -12.51
N GLY A 6 1.07 -28.03 -13.51
CA GLY A 6 0.51 -28.22 -14.85
C GLY A 6 -0.94 -27.74 -15.03
N SER A 7 -1.69 -27.43 -13.97
CA SER A 7 -3.05 -26.89 -14.10
C SER A 7 -3.06 -25.42 -14.52
N TYR A 8 -4.14 -25.00 -15.18
CA TYR A 8 -4.34 -23.59 -15.56
C TYR A 8 -4.33 -22.65 -14.34
N SER A 9 -4.98 -23.06 -13.24
CA SER A 9 -5.02 -22.30 -11.99
C SER A 9 -3.61 -22.09 -11.40
N TYR A 10 -2.72 -23.08 -11.53
CA TYR A 10 -1.33 -22.98 -11.09
C TYR A 10 -0.53 -21.99 -11.92
N GLN A 11 -0.67 -22.01 -13.25
CA GLN A 11 0.02 -21.05 -14.13
C GLN A 11 -0.41 -19.60 -13.84
N LEU A 12 -1.70 -19.39 -13.57
CA LEU A 12 -2.24 -18.07 -13.25
C LEU A 12 -1.74 -17.53 -11.89
N TRP A 13 -1.56 -18.41 -10.90
CA TRP A 13 -0.94 -18.05 -9.62
C TRP A 13 0.56 -17.77 -9.77
N HIS A 14 1.29 -18.65 -10.48
CA HIS A 14 2.73 -18.54 -10.65
C HIS A 14 3.13 -17.30 -11.45
N ASN A 15 2.45 -17.05 -12.59
CA ASN A 15 2.68 -15.90 -13.45
C ASN A 15 1.37 -15.11 -13.57
N THR A 16 1.08 -14.32 -12.54
CA THR A 16 -0.12 -13.48 -12.53
C THR A 16 -0.03 -12.46 -13.68
N PRO A 17 -0.96 -12.48 -14.66
CA PRO A 17 -0.88 -11.62 -15.85
C PRO A 17 -1.26 -10.16 -15.54
N VAL A 18 -1.81 -9.90 -14.35
CA VAL A 18 -2.24 -8.57 -13.92
C VAL A 18 -1.09 -7.89 -13.19
N PRO A 19 -0.65 -6.69 -13.63
CA PRO A 19 0.36 -5.93 -12.91
C PRO A 19 -0.25 -5.41 -11.59
N ILE A 20 0.35 -5.84 -10.47
CA ILE A 20 -0.02 -5.38 -9.13
C ILE A 20 0.80 -4.13 -8.82
N PHE A 21 0.15 -3.13 -8.22
CA PHE A 21 0.81 -1.91 -7.76
C PHE A 21 0.42 -1.63 -6.32
N LEU A 22 1.41 -1.41 -5.46
CA LEU A 22 1.21 -1.01 -4.07
C LEU A 22 1.35 0.51 -3.95
N ARG A 23 0.33 1.16 -3.40
CA ARG A 23 0.30 2.62 -3.19
C ARG A 23 0.38 2.91 -1.70
N PHE A 24 1.43 3.60 -1.28
CA PHE A 24 1.57 4.09 0.08
C PHE A 24 1.16 5.55 0.17
N TYR A 25 0.35 5.86 1.18
CA TYR A 25 -0.03 7.22 1.57
C TYR A 25 0.45 7.44 3.00
N ILE A 26 1.09 8.57 3.23
CA ILE A 26 1.63 8.96 4.53
C ILE A 26 0.84 10.18 5.00
N TYR A 27 0.37 10.16 6.25
CA TYR A 27 -0.19 11.35 6.89
C TYR A 27 0.93 12.09 7.63
N ASN A 28 1.46 13.14 6.99
CA ASN A 28 2.46 14.02 7.56
C ASN A 28 1.87 14.90 8.66
N LEU A 29 2.47 14.92 9.85
CA LEU A 29 2.05 15.77 10.97
C LEU A 29 2.70 17.16 10.85
N THR A 30 1.92 18.17 10.46
CA THR A 30 2.45 19.51 10.15
C THR A 30 2.66 20.38 11.39
N ASN A 31 1.95 20.10 12.50
CA ASN A 31 2.04 20.85 13.76
C ASN A 31 2.67 20.02 14.90
N SER A 32 3.79 19.33 14.61
CA SER A 32 4.41 18.38 15.54
C SER A 32 4.70 18.96 16.93
N LYS A 33 5.22 20.20 17.01
CA LYS A 33 5.53 20.88 18.29
C LYS A 33 4.29 21.12 19.14
N ASP A 34 3.22 21.64 18.53
CA ASP A 34 1.98 21.95 19.23
C ASP A 34 1.25 20.66 19.64
N PHE A 35 1.30 19.64 18.78
CA PHE A 35 0.75 18.32 19.07
C PHE A 35 1.44 17.69 20.29
N SER A 36 2.77 17.80 20.38
CA SER A 36 3.52 17.35 21.56
C SER A 36 3.16 18.11 22.84
N ALA A 37 2.64 19.35 22.72
CA ALA A 37 2.13 20.14 23.84
C ALA A 37 0.65 19.88 24.17
N GLY A 38 -0.02 18.94 23.47
CA GLY A 38 -1.41 18.55 23.71
C GLY A 38 -2.43 19.18 22.75
N ALA A 39 -1.99 19.95 21.75
CA ALA A 39 -2.88 20.45 20.71
C ALA A 39 -3.38 19.32 19.80
N LYS A 40 -4.45 19.56 19.05
CA LYS A 40 -4.97 18.60 18.06
C LYS A 40 -3.98 18.42 16.90
N ALA A 41 -3.78 17.18 16.45
CA ALA A 41 -2.96 16.89 15.28
C ALA A 41 -3.55 17.50 14.00
N VAL A 42 -2.68 18.12 13.21
CA VAL A 42 -2.96 18.59 11.85
C VAL A 42 -2.16 17.70 10.90
N LEU A 43 -2.89 16.90 10.14
CA LEU A 43 -2.31 15.92 9.22
C LEU A 43 -2.49 16.38 7.78
N GLN A 44 -1.46 16.15 6.97
CA GLN A 44 -1.48 16.33 5.52
C GLN A 44 -1.18 14.99 4.86
N GLU A 45 -2.06 14.54 3.95
CA GLU A 45 -1.78 13.35 3.15
C GLU A 45 -0.67 13.63 2.13
N VAL A 46 0.30 12.74 2.06
CA VAL A 46 1.44 12.78 1.14
C VAL A 46 1.54 11.43 0.44
N GLY A 47 1.44 11.43 -0.89
CA GLY A 47 1.47 10.24 -1.72
C GLY A 47 0.69 10.43 -3.03
N PRO A 48 0.52 9.35 -3.81
CA PRO A 48 0.99 7.99 -3.52
C PRO A 48 2.47 7.77 -3.85
N TYR A 49 3.17 7.03 -3.00
CA TYR A 49 4.43 6.37 -3.35
C TYR A 49 4.11 4.98 -3.91
N VAL A 50 4.43 4.75 -5.20
CA VAL A 50 3.97 3.57 -5.95
C VAL A 50 5.11 2.58 -6.16
N TYR A 51 4.89 1.32 -5.77
CA TYR A 51 5.78 0.19 -6.03
C TYR A 51 5.08 -0.81 -6.95
N ARG A 52 5.86 -1.45 -7.81
CA ARG A 52 5.42 -2.54 -8.68
C ARG A 52 6.11 -3.83 -8.27
#